data_AF-A0A8T3M4I7-F1
#
_entry.id   AF-A0A8T3M4I7-F1
#
_cell.length_a   1.000
_cell.length_b   1.000
_cell.length_c   1.000
_cell.angle_alpha   90.00
_cell.angle_beta   90.00
_cell.angle_gamma   90.00
#
_symmetry.space_group_name_H-M   'P 1'
#
loop_
_entity.id
_entity.type
_entity.pdbx_description
1 polymer ?
#
loop_
_entity_poly.entity_id
_entity_poly.type
_entity_poly.pdbx_seq_one_letter_code
_entity_poly.pdbx_strand_id
1 'polypeptide(L)'
;MSWLRLAWKVQRWELIFLLGGSLLLALAMAIVAWQIEVNGDAIAACYEQPETAWSPECRSMIEFGSTLASAVRILGGAATVAPFAVGIFLGAPLVSREIEHRTAPIAWSLSLSRRRWLASRVLPALVLIGAVLLILGQTSELLLSSVEDGTLGFQHYGQHGP
;
A
#
# COMPACT_ATOMS: atom_id res chain seq x y z
N MET A 1 -18.88 -11.19 -24.48
CA MET A 1 -17.57 -11.51 -23.86
C MET A 1 -17.29 -10.49 -22.76
N SER A 2 -17.23 -10.91 -21.49
CA SER A 2 -16.96 -10.00 -20.37
C SER A 2 -15.56 -9.38 -20.54
N TRP A 3 -15.50 -8.05 -20.68
CA TRP A 3 -14.27 -7.25 -20.85
C TRP A 3 -13.11 -7.67 -19.92
N LEU A 4 -13.45 -8.10 -18.70
CA LEU A 4 -12.56 -8.74 -17.72
C LEU A 4 -11.69 -9.89 -18.26
N ARG A 5 -12.22 -10.74 -19.14
CA ARG A 5 -11.47 -11.87 -19.71
C ARG A 5 -10.42 -11.42 -20.72
N LEU A 6 -10.68 -10.35 -21.45
CA LEU A 6 -9.72 -9.77 -22.39
C LEU A 6 -8.64 -9.00 -21.64
N ALA A 7 -9.02 -8.17 -20.66
CA ALA A 7 -8.07 -7.49 -19.79
C ALA A 7 -7.15 -8.48 -19.05
N TRP A 8 -7.70 -9.56 -18.49
CA TRP A 8 -6.91 -10.61 -17.85
C TRP A 8 -5.91 -11.26 -18.82
N LYS A 9 -6.33 -11.66 -20.02
CA LYS A 9 -5.41 -12.32 -20.97
C LYS A 9 -4.30 -11.40 -21.47
N VAL A 10 -4.58 -10.10 -21.60
CA VAL A 10 -3.70 -9.13 -22.25
C VAL A 10 -2.81 -8.37 -21.25
N GLN A 11 -3.29 -8.20 -20.01
CA GLN A 11 -2.65 -7.42 -18.93
C GLN A 11 -2.45 -8.24 -17.64
N ARG A 12 -2.41 -9.58 -17.70
CA ARG A 12 -2.24 -10.44 -16.50
C ARG A 12 -1.11 -10.00 -15.59
N TRP A 13 0.04 -9.62 -16.14
CA TRP A 13 1.22 -9.25 -15.34
C TRP A 13 1.05 -7.89 -14.66
N GLU A 14 0.43 -6.93 -15.35
CA GLU A 14 0.08 -5.62 -14.80
C GLU A 14 -0.94 -5.80 -13.66
N LEU A 15 -2.01 -6.55 -13.90
CA LEU A 15 -3.05 -6.84 -12.90
C LEU A 15 -2.52 -7.62 -11.70
N ILE A 16 -1.64 -8.61 -11.91
CA ILE A 16 -1.01 -9.37 -10.82
C ILE A 16 -0.09 -8.46 -9.99
N PHE A 17 0.71 -7.61 -10.63
CA PHE A 17 1.60 -6.71 -9.91
C PHE A 17 0.82 -5.70 -9.07
N LEU A 18 -0.26 -5.15 -9.63
CA LEU A 18 -1.09 -4.16 -8.96
C LEU A 18 -1.86 -4.78 -7.81
N LEU A 19 -2.66 -5.81 -8.08
CA LEU A 19 -3.52 -6.43 -7.07
C LEU A 19 -2.69 -7.21 -6.05
N GLY A 20 -1.71 -7.98 -6.52
CA GLY A 20 -0.80 -8.73 -5.66
C GLY A 20 0.08 -7.81 -4.83
N GLY A 21 0.71 -6.81 -5.45
CA GLY A 21 1.54 -5.84 -4.74
C GLY A 21 0.76 -5.02 -3.72
N SER A 22 -0.43 -4.54 -4.08
CA SER A 22 -1.27 -3.81 -3.13
C SER A 22 -1.78 -4.70 -1.99
N LEU A 23 -2.16 -5.95 -2.29
CA LEU A 23 -2.63 -6.89 -1.27
C LEU A 23 -1.51 -7.27 -0.31
N LEU A 24 -0.31 -7.50 -0.83
CA LEU A 24 0.88 -7.80 -0.01
C LEU A 24 1.26 -6.60 0.87
N LEU A 25 1.21 -5.38 0.32
CA LEU A 25 1.47 -4.17 1.09
C LEU A 25 0.43 -3.97 2.20
N ALA A 26 -0.87 -4.11 1.87
CA ALA A 26 -1.95 -4.04 2.84
C ALA A 26 -1.82 -5.12 3.93
N LEU A 27 -1.48 -6.35 3.56
CA LEU A 27 -1.25 -7.45 4.50
C LEU A 27 -0.05 -7.17 5.41
N ALA A 28 1.05 -6.65 4.87
CA ALA A 28 2.22 -6.29 5.66
C ALA A 28 1.88 -5.18 6.67
N MET A 29 1.13 -4.15 6.26
CA MET A 29 0.66 -3.11 7.18
C MET A 29 -0.24 -3.67 8.28
N ALA A 30 -1.19 -4.55 7.94
CA ALA A 30 -2.06 -5.18 8.93
C ALA A 30 -1.29 -6.07 9.93
N ILE A 31 -0.30 -6.83 9.45
CA ILE A 31 0.56 -7.66 10.32
C ILE A 31 1.35 -6.77 11.26
N VAL A 32 1.95 -5.68 10.76
CA VAL A 32 2.69 -4.75 11.62
C VAL A 32 1.75 -4.14 12.66
N ALA A 33 0.61 -3.57 12.26
CA ALA A 33 -0.37 -3.02 13.18
C ALA A 33 -0.76 -4.02 14.30
N TRP A 34 -1.03 -5.27 13.93
CA TRP A 34 -1.32 -6.33 14.89
C TRP A 34 -0.15 -6.62 15.86
N GLN A 35 1.10 -6.61 15.37
CA GLN A 35 2.28 -6.77 16.22
C GLN A 35 2.47 -5.60 17.20
N ILE A 36 2.10 -4.38 16.80
CA ILE A 36 2.12 -3.21 17.69
C ILE A 36 1.13 -3.40 18.83
N GLU A 37 -0.10 -3.79 18.52
CA GLU A 37 -1.16 -3.97 19.51
C GLU A 37 -0.82 -5.10 20.50
N VAL A 38 -0.29 -6.23 20.02
CA VAL A 38 0.02 -7.39 20.87
C VAL A 38 1.23 -7.15 21.77
N ASN A 39 2.25 -6.41 21.30
CA ASN A 39 3.51 -6.26 22.03
C ASN A 39 3.66 -4.88 22.69
N GLY A 40 2.73 -3.95 22.46
CA GLY A 40 2.81 -2.56 22.92
C GLY A 40 3.00 -2.44 24.43
N ASP A 41 2.15 -3.12 25.22
CA ASP A 41 2.21 -3.09 26.69
C ASP A 41 3.53 -3.63 27.24
N ALA A 42 4.03 -4.72 26.64
CA ALA A 42 5.29 -5.34 27.05
C ALA A 42 6.50 -4.43 26.74
N ILE A 43 6.46 -3.73 25.62
CA ILE A 43 7.47 -2.75 25.24
C ILE A 43 7.41 -1.53 26.18
N ALA A 44 6.21 -1.04 26.50
CA ALA A 44 6.01 0.09 27.42
C ALA A 44 6.53 -0.22 28.83
N ALA A 45 6.21 -1.39 29.38
CA ALA A 45 6.69 -1.84 30.70
C ALA A 45 8.22 -1.89 30.80
N CYS A 46 8.90 -2.12 29.67
CA CYS A 46 10.35 -2.08 29.57
C CYS A 46 10.94 -0.67 29.65
N TYR A 47 10.28 0.32 29.04
CA TYR A 47 10.71 1.72 29.10
C TYR A 47 10.46 2.38 30.46
N GLU A 48 9.58 1.83 31.30
CA GLU A 48 9.41 2.28 32.68
C GLU A 48 10.60 1.93 33.58
N GLN A 49 11.44 0.97 33.18
CA GLN A 49 12.60 0.53 33.94
C GLN A 49 13.84 1.36 33.59
N PRO A 50 14.68 1.71 34.58
CA PRO A 50 15.96 2.36 34.31
C PRO A 50 16.87 1.43 33.51
N GLU A 51 17.58 1.97 32.54
CA GLU A 51 18.34 1.17 31.56
C GLU A 51 19.42 0.27 32.17
N THR A 52 19.98 0.71 33.29
CA THR A 52 20.97 -0.07 34.06
C THR A 52 20.40 -1.38 34.61
N ALA A 53 19.08 -1.53 34.63
CA ALA A 53 18.36 -2.69 35.15
C ALA A 53 17.68 -3.55 34.07
N TRP A 54 17.88 -3.25 32.78
CA TRP A 54 17.23 -4.03 31.71
C TRP A 54 17.71 -5.47 31.67
N SER A 55 16.76 -6.40 31.83
CA SER A 55 17.00 -7.81 31.61
C SER A 55 17.31 -8.09 30.12
N PRO A 56 17.99 -9.21 29.79
CA PRO A 56 18.25 -9.61 28.41
C PRO A 56 16.97 -9.70 27.56
N GLU A 57 15.87 -10.15 28.16
CA GLU A 57 14.55 -10.24 27.52
C GLU A 57 14.04 -8.86 27.14
N CYS A 58 14.16 -7.90 28.07
CA CYS A 58 13.73 -6.52 27.86
C CYS A 58 14.50 -5.83 26.72
N ARG A 59 15.82 -6.09 26.63
CA ARG A 59 16.65 -5.60 25.52
C ARG A 59 16.17 -6.12 24.16
N SER A 60 15.87 -7.41 24.07
CA SER A 60 15.35 -8.01 22.83
C SER A 60 13.98 -7.45 22.45
N MET A 61 13.13 -7.16 23.43
CA MET A 61 11.80 -6.58 23.23
C MET A 61 11.89 -5.14 22.72
N ILE A 62 12.80 -4.34 23.26
CA ILE A 62 13.07 -2.96 22.80
C ILE A 62 13.63 -2.97 21.36
N GLU A 63 14.57 -3.88 21.06
CA GLU A 63 15.09 -4.06 19.70
C GLU A 63 13.96 -4.41 18.73
N PHE A 64 13.09 -5.34 19.10
CA PHE A 64 11.91 -5.68 18.32
C PHE A 64 11.00 -4.46 18.08
N GLY A 65 10.70 -3.67 19.12
CA GLY A 65 9.97 -2.40 18.99
C GLY A 65 10.61 -1.42 18.01
N SER A 66 11.95 -1.34 17.97
CA SER A 66 12.68 -0.52 17.01
C SER A 66 12.53 -1.02 15.56
N THR A 67 12.46 -2.35 15.36
CA THR A 67 12.20 -2.94 14.04
C THR A 67 10.78 -2.64 13.55
N LEU A 68 9.78 -2.71 14.45
CA LEU A 68 8.40 -2.34 14.14
C LEU A 68 8.29 -0.85 13.76
N ALA A 69 8.93 0.04 14.53
CA ALA A 69 8.94 1.47 14.21
C ALA A 69 9.59 1.76 12.85
N SER A 70 10.66 1.05 12.50
CA SER A 70 11.30 1.14 11.19
C SER A 70 10.39 0.61 10.07
N ALA A 71 9.69 -0.49 10.31
CA ALA A 71 8.72 -1.05 9.37
C ALA A 71 7.56 -0.09 9.10
N VAL A 72 7.00 0.56 10.12
CA VAL A 72 5.96 1.59 9.97
C VAL A 72 6.42 2.71 9.04
N ARG A 73 7.64 3.22 9.22
CA ARG A 73 8.21 4.29 8.36
C ARG A 73 8.34 3.84 6.90
N ILE A 74 8.85 2.63 6.68
CA ILE A 74 9.03 2.08 5.33
C ILE A 74 7.67 1.83 4.66
N LEU A 75 6.73 1.22 5.38
CA LEU A 75 5.41 0.88 4.86
C LEU A 75 4.56 2.14 4.59
N GLY A 76 4.57 3.12 5.49
CA GLY A 76 3.90 4.40 5.28
C GLY A 76 4.49 5.18 4.09
N GLY A 77 5.82 5.18 3.94
CA GLY A 77 6.49 5.73 2.77
C GLY A 77 6.10 5.01 1.48
N ALA A 78 6.07 3.67 1.49
CA ALA A 78 5.65 2.87 0.36
C ALA A 78 4.17 3.13 -0.02
N ALA A 79 3.28 3.24 0.97
CA ALA A 79 1.87 3.57 0.76
C ALA A 79 1.69 4.96 0.14
N THR A 80 2.56 5.93 0.47
CA THR A 80 2.56 7.27 -0.11
C THR A 80 2.95 7.26 -1.59
N VAL A 81 3.90 6.41 -1.98
CA VAL A 81 4.41 6.35 -3.36
C VAL A 81 3.62 5.37 -4.25
N ALA A 82 2.95 4.39 -3.65
CA ALA A 82 2.18 3.36 -4.36
C ALA A 82 1.19 3.91 -5.42
N PRO A 83 0.41 4.99 -5.18
CA PRO A 83 -0.52 5.52 -6.17
C PRO A 83 0.18 5.99 -7.46
N PHE A 84 1.37 6.58 -7.32
CA PHE A 84 2.17 7.05 -8.45
C PHE A 84 2.71 5.86 -9.25
N ALA A 85 3.21 4.84 -8.57
CA ALA A 85 3.66 3.61 -9.21
C ALA A 85 2.51 2.95 -9.99
N VAL A 86 1.34 2.80 -9.36
CA VAL A 86 0.13 2.27 -10.00
C VAL A 86 -0.23 3.07 -11.25
N GLY A 87 -0.23 4.40 -11.18
CA GLY A 87 -0.53 5.28 -12.30
C GLY A 87 0.44 5.11 -13.48
N ILE A 88 1.75 4.98 -13.19
CA ILE A 88 2.78 4.80 -14.23
C ILE A 88 2.65 3.43 -14.89
N PHE A 89 2.55 2.35 -14.08
CA PHE A 89 2.52 0.98 -14.58
C PHE A 89 1.22 0.61 -15.31
N LEU A 90 0.09 1.25 -14.98
CA LEU A 90 -1.17 1.09 -15.72
C LEU A 90 -1.30 2.06 -16.89
N GLY A 91 -0.91 3.31 -16.68
CA GLY A 91 -1.09 4.38 -17.65
C GLY A 91 -0.22 4.19 -18.88
N ALA A 92 1.07 3.88 -18.68
CA ALA A 92 2.02 3.78 -19.80
C ALA A 92 1.66 2.68 -20.82
N PRO A 93 1.34 1.43 -20.41
CA PRO A 93 0.97 0.38 -21.36
C PRO A 93 -0.36 0.66 -22.05
N LEU A 94 -1.32 1.26 -21.34
CA LEU A 94 -2.63 1.59 -21.91
C LEU A 94 -2.50 2.63 -23.03
N VAL A 95 -1.69 3.67 -22.80
CA VAL A 95 -1.41 4.69 -23.82
C VAL A 95 -0.56 4.12 -24.96
N SER A 96 0.48 3.33 -24.65
CA SER A 96 1.37 2.74 -25.66
C SER A 96 0.62 1.86 -26.66
N ARG A 97 -0.31 1.02 -26.19
CA ARG A 97 -1.11 0.11 -27.04
C ARG A 97 -2.02 0.88 -28.00
N GLU A 98 -2.57 2.01 -27.57
CA GLU A 98 -3.45 2.83 -28.43
C GLU A 98 -2.63 3.53 -29.54
N ILE A 99 -1.39 3.92 -29.25
CA ILE A 99 -0.47 4.50 -30.22
C ILE A 99 0.00 3.44 -31.24
N GLU A 100 0.42 2.26 -30.78
CA GLU A 100 0.90 1.18 -31.65
C GLU A 100 -0.18 0.65 -32.58
N HIS A 101 -1.38 0.39 -32.06
CA HIS A 101 -2.44 -0.21 -32.86
C HIS A 101 -3.18 0.77 -33.77
N ARG A 102 -2.92 2.10 -33.63
CA ARG A 102 -3.61 3.18 -34.36
C ARG A 102 -5.11 2.88 -34.47
N THR A 103 -5.73 2.41 -33.40
CA THR A 103 -7.15 2.04 -33.37
C THR A 103 -8.05 3.25 -33.20
N ALA A 104 -7.53 4.33 -32.62
CA ALA A 104 -8.26 5.58 -32.40
C ALA A 104 -8.95 6.17 -33.66
N PRO A 105 -8.31 6.24 -34.84
CA PRO A 105 -8.94 6.77 -36.06
C PRO A 105 -10.06 5.87 -36.61
N ILE A 106 -9.91 4.54 -36.54
CA ILE A 106 -10.91 3.57 -37.03
C ILE A 106 -12.10 3.50 -36.07
N ALA A 107 -11.86 3.58 -34.76
CA ALA A 107 -12.92 3.67 -33.77
C ALA A 107 -13.68 5.01 -33.85
N TRP A 108 -13.01 6.09 -34.25
CA TRP A 108 -13.64 7.41 -34.44
C TRP A 108 -14.56 7.48 -35.66
N SER A 109 -14.31 6.72 -36.72
CA SER A 109 -15.22 6.68 -37.87
C SER A 109 -16.47 5.82 -37.61
N LEU A 110 -16.39 4.85 -36.69
CA LEU A 110 -17.46 3.90 -36.39
C LEU A 110 -18.26 4.20 -35.11
N SER A 111 -17.85 5.17 -34.29
CA SER A 111 -18.52 5.47 -33.00
C SER A 111 -19.43 6.70 -33.06
N LEU A 112 -20.71 6.51 -32.71
CA LEU A 112 -21.71 7.58 -32.60
C LEU A 112 -21.42 8.59 -31.47
N SER A 113 -20.59 8.22 -30.47
CA SER A 113 -20.17 9.10 -29.37
C SER A 113 -18.78 8.75 -28.84
N ARG A 114 -17.80 9.62 -29.12
CA ARG A 114 -16.39 9.48 -28.72
C ARG A 114 -16.21 9.38 -27.20
N ARG A 115 -16.97 10.18 -26.44
CA ARG A 115 -16.89 10.21 -24.96
C ARG A 115 -17.41 8.93 -24.33
N ARG A 116 -18.53 8.40 -24.82
CA ARG A 116 -19.16 7.19 -24.26
C ARG A 116 -18.31 5.94 -24.55
N TRP A 117 -17.70 5.87 -25.73
CA TRP A 117 -16.72 4.83 -26.06
C TRP A 117 -15.51 4.87 -25.13
N LEU A 118 -14.87 6.04 -24.95
CA LEU A 118 -13.73 6.21 -24.06
C LEU A 118 -14.08 5.85 -22.61
N ALA A 119 -15.21 6.37 -22.11
CA ALA A 119 -15.67 6.10 -20.75
C ALA A 119 -15.85 4.60 -20.49
N SER A 120 -16.48 3.86 -21.42
CA SER A 120 -16.65 2.41 -21.27
C SER A 120 -15.34 1.61 -21.23
N ARG A 121 -14.24 2.16 -21.76
CA ARG A 121 -12.92 1.53 -21.75
C ARG A 121 -12.10 1.87 -20.50
N VAL A 122 -12.20 3.11 -20.04
CA VAL A 122 -11.36 3.66 -18.97
C VAL A 122 -12.01 3.49 -17.59
N LEU A 123 -13.34 3.59 -17.48
CA LEU A 123 -14.06 3.49 -16.20
C LEU A 123 -13.73 2.22 -15.42
N PRO A 124 -13.72 1.01 -16.01
CA PRO A 124 -13.43 -0.20 -15.24
C PRO A 124 -12.02 -0.20 -14.64
N ALA A 125 -11.04 0.34 -15.37
CA ALA A 125 -9.66 0.48 -14.86
C ALA A 125 -9.60 1.50 -13.72
N LEU A 126 -10.29 2.65 -13.88
CA LEU A 126 -10.37 3.66 -12.82
C LEU A 126 -11.06 3.14 -11.56
N VAL A 127 -12.14 2.35 -11.70
CA VAL A 127 -12.84 1.73 -10.57
C VAL A 127 -11.92 0.75 -9.85
N LEU A 128 -11.16 -0.07 -10.58
CA LEU A 128 -10.20 -1.00 -9.98
C LEU A 128 -9.09 -0.27 -9.22
N ILE A 129 -8.50 0.76 -9.84
CA ILE A 129 -7.48 1.59 -9.20
C ILE A 129 -8.06 2.24 -7.93
N GLY A 130 -9.25 2.83 -8.03
CA GLY A 130 -9.94 3.46 -6.91
C GLY A 130 -10.17 2.48 -5.76
N ALA A 131 -10.64 1.26 -6.05
CA ALA A 131 -10.83 0.23 -5.03
C ALA A 131 -9.52 -0.16 -4.33
N VAL A 132 -8.43 -0.32 -5.09
CA VAL A 132 -7.10 -0.64 -4.53
C VAL A 132 -6.59 0.51 -3.65
N LEU A 133 -6.71 1.75 -4.12
CA LEU A 133 -6.27 2.93 -3.37
C LEU A 133 -7.09 3.13 -2.08
N LEU A 134 -8.38 2.83 -2.11
CA LEU A 134 -9.21 2.86 -0.91
C LEU A 134 -8.75 1.81 0.11
N ILE A 135 -8.47 0.57 -0.31
CA ILE A 135 -7.97 -0.47 0.59
C ILE A 135 -6.63 -0.06 1.20
N LEU A 136 -5.71 0.47 0.39
CA LEU A 136 -4.41 0.96 0.87
C LEU A 136 -4.56 2.14 1.83
N GLY A 137 -5.47 3.08 1.52
CA GLY A 137 -5.77 4.21 2.40
C GLY A 137 -6.31 3.76 3.75
N GLN A 138 -7.35 2.91 3.76
CA GLN A 138 -7.92 2.38 5.00
C GLN A 138 -6.89 1.62 5.84
N THR A 139 -6.08 0.77 5.22
CA THR A 139 -5.05 0.00 5.94
C THR A 139 -3.90 0.87 6.42
N SER A 140 -3.57 1.94 5.69
CA SER A 140 -2.61 2.94 6.15
C SER A 140 -3.14 3.72 7.36
N GLU A 141 -4.41 4.12 7.36
CA GLU A 141 -5.03 4.81 8.49
C GLU A 141 -5.05 3.91 9.74
N LEU A 142 -5.43 2.64 9.58
CA LEU A 142 -5.40 1.67 10.68
C LEU A 142 -3.99 1.48 11.25
N LEU A 143 -2.98 1.39 10.39
CA LEU A 143 -1.59 1.28 10.84
C LEU A 143 -1.16 2.52 11.63
N LEU A 144 -1.54 3.72 11.17
CA LEU A 144 -1.20 4.97 11.83
C LEU A 144 -1.93 5.12 13.17
N SER A 145 -3.20 4.73 13.27
CA SER A 145 -3.93 4.76 14.55
C SER A 145 -3.31 3.81 15.57
N SER A 146 -2.90 2.60 15.15
CA SER A 146 -2.24 1.64 16.05
C SER A 146 -0.90 2.15 16.59
N VAL A 147 -0.22 3.04 15.86
CA VAL A 147 1.04 3.68 16.31
C VAL A 147 0.77 4.82 17.29
N GLU A 148 -0.34 5.53 17.14
CA GLU A 148 -0.73 6.59 18.07
C GLU A 148 -1.10 6.00 19.45
N ASP A 149 -1.74 4.82 19.45
CA ASP A 149 -2.08 4.06 20.66
C ASP A 149 -0.88 3.24 21.21
N GLY A 150 -0.02 2.73 20.32
CA GLY A 150 1.13 1.90 20.67
C GLY A 150 2.42 2.71 20.80
N THR A 151 2.91 2.88 22.03
CA THR A 151 4.14 3.63 22.37
C THR A 151 5.42 2.95 21.85
N LEU A 152 5.64 2.90 20.55
CA LEU A 152 6.77 2.19 19.95
C LEU A 152 7.97 3.11 19.68
N GLY A 153 9.05 2.87 20.42
CA GLY A 153 10.41 3.27 20.07
C GLY A 153 10.69 4.77 20.06
N PHE A 154 11.86 5.14 19.51
CA PHE A 154 12.46 6.49 19.50
C PHE A 154 11.54 7.64 19.02
N GLN A 155 10.41 7.35 18.37
CA GLN A 155 9.43 8.36 17.94
C GLN A 155 8.58 8.88 19.12
N HIS A 156 8.23 8.02 20.08
CA HIS A 156 7.43 8.39 21.25
C HIS A 156 8.32 8.85 22.42
N TYR A 157 9.41 8.12 22.69
CA TYR A 157 10.38 8.46 23.73
C TYR A 157 11.40 9.53 23.29
N GLY A 158 11.22 10.06 22.07
CA GLY A 158 11.80 11.29 21.55
C GLY A 158 13.28 11.54 21.86
N GLN A 159 14.21 10.93 21.11
CA GLN A 159 15.67 11.21 21.17
C GLN A 159 16.33 11.24 22.56
N HIS A 160 15.62 10.91 23.63
CA HIS A 160 16.18 10.45 24.87
C HIS A 160 16.73 9.08 24.54
N GLY A 161 17.93 9.09 23.97
CA GLY A 161 18.83 7.97 24.08
C GLY A 161 19.11 7.69 25.57
N PRO A 162 19.93 6.67 25.84
CA PRO A 162 20.38 6.37 27.19
C PRO A 162 20.77 7.61 28.01
#